data_AF-A0A7C5A6X2-F1
#
_entry.id   AF-A0A7C5A6X2-F1
#
_cell.length_a   1.000
_cell.length_b   1.000
_cell.length_c   1.000
_cell.angle_alpha   90.00
_cell.angle_beta   90.00
_cell.angle_gamma   90.00
#
_symmetry.space_group_name_H-M   'P 1'
#
loop_
_entity.id
_entity.type
_entity.pdbx_description
1 polymer ?
#
loop_
_entity_poly.entity_id
_entity_poly.type
_entity_poly.pdbx_seq_one_letter_code
_entity_poly.pdbx_strand_id
1 'polypeptide(L)'
;MRSRLMLFLGAWGSAIFFGALGYALGALTGRLTGSEMADLALGMAGMTLGILLGNGLGATWMAKRQGFKRKAWLFWAIGALAVILVLLLAEPLRLNQNTAIMLIVLLTLPPAVEALIA
;
A
#
# COMPACT_ATOMS: atom_id res chain seq x y z
N MET A 1 8.94 -1.15 -21.29
CA MET A 1 9.07 -2.15 -20.20
C MET A 1 9.96 -1.66 -19.06
N ARG A 2 11.16 -1.13 -19.33
CA ARG A 2 12.09 -0.64 -18.29
C ARG A 2 11.51 0.45 -17.37
N SER A 3 10.75 1.41 -17.93
CA SER A 3 10.12 2.49 -17.16
C SER A 3 9.02 2.02 -16.21
N ARG A 4 8.18 1.06 -16.65
CA ARG A 4 7.09 0.48 -15.85
C ARG A 4 7.62 -0.37 -14.69
N LEU A 5 8.67 -1.15 -14.94
CA LEU A 5 9.33 -1.93 -13.89
C LEU A 5 9.90 -1.01 -12.80
N MET A 6 10.53 0.11 -13.19
CA MET A 6 11.10 1.05 -12.21
C MET A 6 10.01 1.77 -11.40
N LEU A 7 8.86 2.05 -12.01
CA LEU A 7 7.71 2.58 -11.29
C LEU A 7 7.16 1.56 -10.29
N PHE A 8 6.95 0.32 -10.73
CA PHE A 8 6.53 -0.78 -9.86
C PHE A 8 7.48 -0.95 -8.67
N LEU A 9 8.79 -1.00 -8.91
CA LEU A 9 9.78 -1.21 -7.85
C LEU A 9 9.83 -0.05 -6.86
N GLY A 10 9.68 1.20 -7.33
CA GLY A 10 9.62 2.36 -6.44
C GLY A 10 8.36 2.36 -5.58
N ALA A 11 7.21 2.12 -6.21
CA ALA A 11 5.92 2.00 -5.55
C ALA A 11 5.90 0.86 -4.51
N TRP A 12 6.40 -0.32 -4.90
CA TRP A 12 6.47 -1.51 -4.06
C TRP A 12 7.43 -1.33 -2.88
N GLY A 13 8.65 -0.83 -3.12
CA GLY A 13 9.62 -0.58 -2.06
C GLY A 13 9.14 0.47 -1.05
N SER A 14 8.49 1.54 -1.53
CA SER A 14 7.89 2.53 -0.64
C SER A 14 6.68 1.97 0.11
N ALA A 15 5.81 1.17 -0.52
CA ALA A 15 4.69 0.53 0.16
C ALA A 15 5.14 -0.37 1.32
N ILE A 16 6.21 -1.16 1.13
CA ILE A 16 6.79 -2.00 2.20
C ILE A 16 7.29 -1.13 3.34
N PHE A 17 8.12 -0.12 3.03
CA PHE A 17 8.75 0.73 4.04
C PHE A 17 7.70 1.48 4.87
N PHE A 18 6.77 2.18 4.20
CA PHE A 18 5.74 2.94 4.89
C PHE A 18 4.68 2.03 5.54
N GLY A 19 4.40 0.86 4.98
CA GLY A 19 3.53 -0.14 5.62
C GLY A 19 4.10 -0.64 6.95
N ALA A 20 5.39 -0.98 6.98
CA ALA A 20 6.06 -1.39 8.21
C ALA A 20 6.13 -0.24 9.24
N LEU A 21 6.47 0.97 8.78
CA LEU A 21 6.48 2.17 9.64
C LEU A 21 5.09 2.46 10.21
N GLY A 22 4.06 2.41 9.37
CA GLY A 22 2.67 2.63 9.74
C GLY A 22 2.18 1.60 10.74
N TYR A 23 2.52 0.32 10.56
CA TYR A 23 2.23 -0.71 11.54
C TYR A 23 2.90 -0.41 12.90
N ALA A 24 4.19 -0.11 12.89
CA ALA A 24 4.93 0.18 14.12
C ALA A 24 4.34 1.38 14.88
N LEU A 25 4.01 2.45 14.17
CA LEU A 25 3.39 3.64 14.76
C LEU A 25 1.98 3.33 15.31
N GLY A 26 1.16 2.61 14.55
CA GLY A 26 -0.19 2.22 14.98
C GLY A 26 -0.19 1.26 16.17
N ALA A 27 0.73 0.30 16.19
CA ALA A 27 0.93 -0.61 17.32
C ALA A 27 1.35 0.16 18.57
N LEU A 28 2.31 1.08 18.43
CA LEU A 28 2.75 1.95 19.52
C LEU A 28 1.61 2.83 20.07
N THR A 29 0.77 3.41 19.20
CA THR A 29 -0.38 4.18 19.68
C THR A 29 -1.42 3.29 20.36
N GLY A 30 -1.65 2.07 19.86
CA GLY A 30 -2.54 1.11 20.51
C GLY A 30 -2.05 0.67 21.88
N ARG A 31 -0.75 0.49 22.07
CA ARG A 31 -0.17 0.19 23.39
C ARG A 31 -0.45 1.27 24.43
N LEU A 32 -0.53 2.53 24.03
CA LEU A 32 -0.88 3.63 24.94
C LEU A 32 -2.31 3.51 25.50
N THR A 33 -3.18 2.76 24.82
CA THR A 33 -4.56 2.51 25.29
C THR A 33 -4.67 1.35 26.28
N GLY A 34 -3.62 0.54 26.44
CA GLY A 34 -3.60 -0.62 27.35
C GLY A 34 -4.41 -1.84 26.88
N SER A 35 -4.96 -1.82 25.66
CA SER A 35 -5.72 -2.93 25.08
C SER A 35 -4.92 -3.63 23.99
N GLU A 36 -4.73 -4.95 24.11
CA GLU A 36 -4.07 -5.77 23.09
C GLU A 36 -4.85 -5.74 21.75
N MET A 37 -6.17 -5.63 21.82
CA MET A 37 -7.01 -5.52 20.63
C MET A 37 -6.81 -4.17 19.92
N ALA A 38 -6.52 -3.12 20.68
CA ALA A 38 -6.22 -1.81 20.13
C ALA A 38 -4.82 -1.76 19.49
N ASP A 39 -3.82 -2.45 20.05
CA ASP A 39 -2.49 -2.62 19.43
C ASP A 39 -2.64 -3.22 18.02
N LEU A 40 -3.36 -4.34 17.91
CA LEU A 40 -3.59 -4.99 16.62
C LEU A 40 -4.42 -4.13 15.65
N ALA A 41 -5.54 -3.58 16.11
CA ALA A 41 -6.44 -2.79 15.25
C ALA A 41 -5.74 -1.54 14.70
N LEU A 42 -5.05 -0.79 15.56
CA LEU A 42 -4.34 0.42 15.17
C LEU A 42 -3.07 0.10 14.37
N GLY A 43 -2.38 -1.00 14.68
CA GLY A 43 -1.28 -1.51 13.86
C GLY A 43 -1.72 -1.83 12.44
N MET A 44 -2.83 -2.56 12.26
CA MET A 44 -3.36 -2.89 10.94
C MET A 44 -3.88 -1.67 10.19
N ALA A 45 -4.54 -0.73 10.88
CA ALA A 45 -4.97 0.54 10.29
C ALA A 45 -3.77 1.38 9.84
N GLY A 46 -2.76 1.51 10.70
CA GLY A 46 -1.52 2.22 10.41
C GLY A 46 -0.77 1.59 9.23
N MET A 47 -0.68 0.26 9.18
CA MET A 47 -0.10 -0.47 8.05
C MET A 47 -0.80 -0.17 6.73
N THR A 48 -2.14 -0.23 6.72
CA THR A 48 -2.95 0.01 5.54
C THR A 48 -2.76 1.43 5.01
N LEU A 49 -2.78 2.41 5.91
CA LEU A 49 -2.49 3.81 5.58
C LEU A 49 -1.06 3.98 5.07
N GLY A 50 -0.09 3.33 5.71
CA GLY A 50 1.30 3.32 5.30
C GLY A 50 1.50 2.77 3.89
N ILE A 51 0.87 1.65 3.55
CA ILE A 51 0.90 1.07 2.20
C ILE A 51 0.32 2.05 1.18
N LEU A 52 -0.85 2.64 1.47
CA LEU A 52 -1.53 3.58 0.58
C LEU A 52 -0.65 4.81 0.29
N LEU A 53 -0.09 5.41 1.34
CA LEU A 53 0.81 6.56 1.24
C LEU A 53 2.12 6.19 0.54
N GLY A 54 2.75 5.09 0.95
CA GLY A 54 4.03 4.64 0.41
C GLY A 54 3.95 4.34 -1.07
N ASN A 55 2.92 3.61 -1.49
CA ASN A 55 2.65 3.30 -2.89
C ASN A 55 2.52 4.60 -3.73
N GLY A 56 1.61 5.49 -3.34
CA GLY A 56 1.38 6.75 -4.06
C GLY A 56 2.62 7.65 -4.14
N LEU A 57 3.39 7.77 -3.06
CA LEU A 57 4.65 8.52 -3.05
C LEU A 57 5.72 7.87 -3.93
N GLY A 58 5.92 6.55 -3.83
CA GLY A 58 6.91 5.82 -4.60
C GLY A 58 6.65 5.89 -6.10
N ALA A 59 5.39 5.69 -6.50
CA ALA A 59 4.97 5.78 -7.88
C ALA A 59 5.10 7.19 -8.46
N THR A 60 4.64 8.22 -7.74
CA THR A 60 4.74 9.60 -8.22
C THR A 60 6.19 10.07 -8.33
N TRP A 61 7.05 9.67 -7.40
CA TRP A 61 8.48 9.97 -7.44
C TRP A 61 9.18 9.31 -8.63
N MET A 62 8.92 8.01 -8.86
CA MET A 62 9.48 7.30 -10.02
C MET A 62 8.89 7.81 -11.34
N ALA A 63 7.60 8.11 -11.39
CA ALA A 63 6.95 8.67 -12.57
C ALA A 63 7.61 10.00 -12.98
N LYS A 64 7.89 10.87 -12.00
CA LYS A 64 8.61 12.13 -12.22
C LYS A 64 10.03 11.91 -12.73
N ARG A 65 10.78 10.97 -12.12
CA ARG A 65 12.15 10.62 -12.55
C ARG A 65 12.22 10.08 -13.97
N GLN A 66 11.19 9.37 -14.40
CA GLN A 66 11.10 8.75 -15.73
C GLN A 66 10.46 9.66 -16.79
N GLY A 67 10.07 10.89 -16.43
CA GLY A 67 9.48 11.85 -17.37
C GLY A 67 8.05 11.51 -17.81
N PHE A 68 7.29 10.74 -17.03
CA PHE A 68 5.88 10.49 -17.36
C PHE A 68 5.06 11.77 -17.29
N LYS A 69 4.20 12.00 -18.30
CA LYS A 69 3.32 13.18 -18.40
C LYS A 69 2.01 13.06 -17.61
N ARG A 70 1.73 11.89 -17.01
CA ARG A 70 0.51 11.66 -16.24
C ARG A 70 0.53 12.48 -14.96
N LYS A 71 -0.64 13.01 -14.57
CA LYS A 71 -0.79 13.79 -13.35
C LYS A 71 -0.57 12.90 -12.13
N ALA A 72 0.16 13.41 -11.14
CA ALA A 72 0.46 12.69 -9.90
C ALA A 72 -0.79 12.13 -9.21
N TRP A 73 -1.90 12.89 -9.18
CA TRP A 73 -3.15 12.49 -8.54
C TRP A 73 -3.74 11.18 -9.10
N LEU A 74 -3.47 10.85 -10.37
CA LEU A 74 -3.97 9.61 -10.97
C LEU A 74 -3.37 8.37 -10.30
N PHE A 75 -2.07 8.40 -10.00
CA PHE A 75 -1.40 7.31 -9.29
C PHE A 75 -2.00 7.12 -7.90
N TRP A 76 -2.17 8.20 -7.16
CA TRP A 76 -2.84 8.19 -5.85
C TRP A 76 -4.26 7.63 -5.89
N ALA A 77 -5.08 8.08 -6.84
CA ALA A 77 -6.46 7.63 -6.95
C ALA A 77 -6.56 6.14 -7.31
N ILE A 78 -5.74 5.68 -8.26
CA ILE A 78 -5.69 4.28 -8.70
C ILE A 78 -5.15 3.37 -7.60
N GLY A 79 -4.06 3.77 -6.94
CA GLY A 79 -3.47 3.03 -5.83
C GLY A 79 -4.43 2.89 -4.66
N ALA A 80 -5.07 4.00 -4.25
CA ALA A 80 -6.07 3.99 -3.21
C ALA A 80 -7.26 3.10 -3.58
N LEU A 81 -7.75 3.21 -4.81
CA LEU A 81 -8.83 2.35 -5.31
C LEU A 81 -8.42 0.87 -5.28
N ALA A 82 -7.20 0.53 -5.71
CA ALA A 82 -6.71 -0.84 -5.67
C ALA A 82 -6.63 -1.39 -4.23
N VAL A 83 -6.11 -0.60 -3.28
CA VAL A 83 -6.10 -0.97 -1.85
C VAL A 83 -7.53 -1.20 -1.34
N ILE A 84 -8.45 -0.27 -1.61
CA ILE A 84 -9.86 -0.39 -1.20
C ILE A 84 -10.49 -1.65 -1.79
N LEU A 85 -10.26 -1.93 -3.08
CA LEU A 85 -10.75 -3.14 -3.73
C LEU A 85 -10.21 -4.41 -3.08
N VAL A 86 -8.92 -4.45 -2.74
CA VAL A 86 -8.34 -5.59 -2.01
C VAL A 86 -9.02 -5.80 -0.67
N LEU A 87 -9.29 -4.72 0.08
CA LEU A 87 -9.96 -4.80 1.38
C LEU A 87 -11.44 -5.23 1.25
N LEU A 88 -12.17 -4.68 0.28
CA LEU A 88 -13.56 -5.06 0.01
C LEU A 88 -13.68 -6.51 -0.47
N LEU A 89 -12.69 -6.98 -1.23
CA LEU A 89 -12.65 -8.36 -1.72
C LEU A 89 -11.99 -9.33 -0.72
N ALA A 90 -11.48 -8.85 0.40
CA ALA A 90 -10.74 -9.68 1.35
C ALA A 90 -11.59 -10.80 1.94
N GLU A 91 -12.85 -10.52 2.25
CA GLU A 91 -13.81 -11.50 2.76
C GLU A 91 -14.40 -12.41 1.67
N PRO A 92 -14.95 -11.92 0.54
CA PRO A 92 -15.54 -12.79 -0.48
C PRO A 92 -14.53 -13.73 -1.15
N LEU A 93 -13.26 -13.31 -1.27
CA LEU A 93 -12.18 -14.16 -1.77
C LEU A 93 -11.47 -14.96 -0.67
N ARG A 94 -11.94 -14.87 0.58
CA ARG A 94 -11.33 -15.52 1.76
C ARG A 94 -9.85 -15.20 1.95
N LEU A 95 -9.39 -14.05 1.48
CA LEU A 95 -8.02 -13.57 1.68
C LEU A 95 -7.74 -13.33 3.16
N ASN A 96 -8.74 -12.94 3.94
CA ASN A 96 -8.64 -12.79 5.39
C ASN A 96 -8.29 -14.10 6.13
N GLN A 97 -8.51 -15.28 5.52
CA GLN A 97 -8.11 -16.57 6.07
C GLN A 97 -6.63 -16.87 5.85
N ASN A 98 -5.98 -16.17 4.91
CA ASN A 98 -4.57 -16.31 4.61
C ASN A 98 -3.87 -14.95 4.61
N THR A 99 -3.45 -14.54 5.82
CA THR A 99 -2.79 -13.26 6.07
C THR A 99 -1.58 -13.03 5.16
N ALA A 100 -0.81 -14.08 4.85
CA ALA A 100 0.34 -13.97 3.97
C ALA A 100 -0.07 -13.59 2.55
N ILE A 101 -1.09 -14.28 1.99
CA ILE A 101 -1.61 -13.94 0.66
C ILE A 101 -2.23 -12.54 0.67
N MET A 102 -3.03 -12.19 1.68
CA MET A 102 -3.61 -10.86 1.81
C MET A 102 -2.55 -9.77 1.79
N LEU A 103 -1.45 -9.98 2.53
CA LEU A 103 -0.33 -9.04 2.59
C LEU A 103 0.38 -8.93 1.24
N ILE A 104 0.67 -10.05 0.58
CA ILE A 104 1.28 -10.04 -0.75
C ILE A 104 0.39 -9.27 -1.73
N VAL A 105 -0.92 -9.52 -1.73
CA VAL A 105 -1.86 -8.83 -2.61
C VAL A 105 -1.93 -7.33 -2.31
N LEU A 106 -2.02 -6.94 -1.04
CA LEU A 106 -2.01 -5.53 -0.61
C LEU A 106 -0.74 -4.79 -1.03
N LEU A 107 0.42 -5.45 -0.96
CA LEU A 107 1.70 -4.86 -1.32
C LEU A 107 1.93 -4.84 -2.82
N THR A 108 1.45 -5.81 -3.58
CA THR A 108 1.82 -5.99 -5.00
C THR A 108 0.78 -5.48 -5.98
N LEU A 109 -0.51 -5.64 -5.68
CA LEU A 109 -1.58 -5.27 -6.61
C LEU A 109 -1.61 -3.77 -6.88
N PRO A 110 -1.57 -2.87 -5.87
CA PRO A 110 -1.62 -1.43 -6.14
C PRO A 110 -0.43 -0.92 -6.97
N PRO A 111 0.84 -1.28 -6.65
CA PRO A 111 1.97 -0.94 -7.52
C PRO A 111 1.87 -1.51 -8.94
N ALA A 112 1.33 -2.72 -9.09
CA ALA A 112 1.17 -3.35 -10.39
C ALA A 112 0.16 -2.60 -11.27
N VAL A 113 -1.00 -2.23 -10.71
CA VAL A 113 -2.04 -1.47 -11.42
C VAL A 113 -1.52 -0.09 -11.82
N GLU A 114 -0.80 0.59 -10.93
CA GLU A 114 -0.18 1.88 -11.23
C GLU A 114 0.88 1.79 -12.35
N ALA A 115 1.73 0.76 -12.32
CA ALA A 115 2.74 0.55 -13.35
C ALA A 115 2.15 0.16 -14.71
N LEU A 116 1.03 -0.56 -14.73
CA LEU A 116 0.30 -0.89 -15.96
C LEU A 116 -0.34 0.35 -16.58
N ILE A 117 -0.87 1.22 -15.73
CA ILE A 117 -1.53 2.44 -16.18
C ILE A 117 -0.50 3.50 -16.59
N ALA A 118 0.71 3.53 -16.03
CA ALA A 118 1.78 4.45 -16.45
C ALA A 118 2.11 4.40 -17.95
#